data_AF-A0A920DLP1-F1
#
_entry.id   AF-A0A920DLP1-F1
#
_cell.length_a   1.000
_cell.length_b   1.000
_cell.length_c   1.000
_cell.angle_alpha   90.00
_cell.angle_beta   90.00
_cell.angle_gamma   90.00
#
_symmetry.space_group_name_H-M   'P 1'
#
loop_
_entity.id
_entity.type
_entity.pdbx_description
1 polymer ?
#
loop_
_entity_poly.entity_id
_entity_poly.type
_entity_poly.pdbx_seq_one_letter_code
_entity_poly.pdbx_strand_id
1 'polypeptide(L)'
;MPKSRPDQTLPIDLNRSHLSVGIRNLLGIFINPFFPTQGALWTGVHVVVADRWKQGQKAMPSIFDGIGSYYLMGIPFLYFTLPFVTLMQPLMVMALTLTLILTGFACAYIAMSIPKKDSEMATALLIAFFITFYSAWIGLVVGIILSLFVDGYERDAEA
;
A
#
# COMPACT_ATOMS: atom_id res chain seq x y z
N MET A 1 0.46 -5.44 14.86
CA MET A 1 0.69 -4.04 15.29
C MET A 1 0.91 -4.01 16.79
N PRO A 2 1.84 -3.21 17.32
CA PRO A 2 2.02 -3.10 18.76
C PRO A 2 0.74 -2.51 19.36
N LYS A 3 0.32 -3.05 20.50
CA LYS A 3 -0.71 -2.50 21.40
C LYS A 3 -0.24 -1.16 21.98
N SER A 4 0.07 -0.16 21.14
CA SER A 4 0.82 1.03 21.58
C SER A 4 -0.05 2.20 22.04
N ARG A 5 -1.38 2.10 21.95
CA ARG A 5 -2.32 3.06 22.53
C ARG A 5 -3.54 2.34 23.13
N PRO A 6 -3.66 2.25 24.46
CA PRO A 6 -4.85 1.70 25.10
C PRO A 6 -6.06 2.63 25.01
N ASP A 7 -5.85 3.93 24.75
CA ASP A 7 -6.89 4.96 24.65
C ASP A 7 -7.63 4.96 23.31
N GLN A 8 -7.01 4.47 22.23
CA GLN A 8 -7.66 4.35 20.92
C GLN A 8 -7.34 3.00 20.28
N THR A 9 -8.29 2.07 20.35
CA THR A 9 -8.24 0.80 19.62
C THR A 9 -8.80 0.98 18.22
N LEU A 10 -8.03 0.60 17.20
CA LEU A 10 -8.49 0.64 15.81
C LEU A 10 -9.14 -0.68 15.44
N PRO A 11 -10.44 -0.70 15.09
CA PRO A 11 -11.11 -1.92 14.61
C PRO A 11 -10.69 -2.18 13.16
N ILE A 12 -9.55 -2.85 12.98
CA ILE A 12 -9.04 -3.21 11.65
C ILE A 12 -9.74 -4.48 11.19
N ASP A 13 -10.59 -4.33 10.18
CA ASP A 13 -11.24 -5.42 9.48
C ASP A 13 -10.84 -5.37 8.00
N LEU A 14 -10.14 -6.42 7.55
CA LEU A 14 -9.62 -6.51 6.20
C LEU A 14 -10.75 -6.63 5.17
N ASN A 15 -11.81 -7.36 5.48
CA ASN A 15 -12.96 -7.53 4.59
C ASN A 15 -13.70 -6.22 4.38
N ARG A 16 -13.92 -5.46 5.48
CA ARG A 16 -14.51 -4.11 5.38
C ARG A 16 -13.63 -3.17 4.56
N SER A 17 -12.32 -3.26 4.73
CA SER A 17 -11.37 -2.42 3.99
C SER A 17 -11.39 -2.73 2.50
N HIS A 18 -11.35 -4.01 2.11
CA HIS A 18 -11.45 -4.43 0.71
C HIS A 18 -12.79 -4.05 0.09
N LEU A 19 -13.90 -4.27 0.80
CA LEU A 19 -15.23 -3.91 0.31
C LEU A 19 -15.37 -2.39 0.12
N SER A 20 -14.89 -1.60 1.08
CA SER A 20 -14.89 -0.13 1.01
C SER A 20 -14.11 0.36 -0.21
N VAL A 21 -12.92 -0.18 -0.45
CA VAL A 21 -12.10 0.17 -1.63
C VAL A 21 -12.76 -0.26 -2.93
N GLY A 22 -13.38 -1.44 -2.96
CA GLY A 22 -14.13 -1.92 -4.12
C GLY A 22 -15.30 -0.99 -4.47
N ILE A 23 -16.10 -0.59 -3.48
CA ILE A 23 -17.20 0.36 -3.66
C ILE A 23 -16.68 1.71 -4.13
N ARG A 24 -15.63 2.26 -3.49
CA ARG A 24 -15.00 3.52 -3.90
C ARG A 24 -14.52 3.46 -5.35
N ASN A 25 -13.87 2.37 -5.74
CA ASN A 25 -13.34 2.21 -7.08
C ASN A 25 -14.47 2.08 -8.11
N LEU A 26 -15.54 1.36 -7.78
CA LEU A 26 -16.73 1.24 -8.62
C LEU A 26 -17.41 2.60 -8.84
N LEU A 27 -17.59 3.39 -7.78
CA LEU A 27 -18.11 4.75 -7.89
C LEU A 27 -17.16 5.66 -8.70
N GLY A 28 -15.85 5.46 -8.53
CA GLY A 28 -14.80 6.16 -9.28
C GLY A 28 -14.88 5.97 -10.79
N ILE A 29 -15.42 4.86 -11.29
CA ILE A 29 -15.61 4.61 -12.73
C ILE A 29 -16.49 5.70 -13.37
N PHE A 30 -17.50 6.18 -12.64
CA PHE A 30 -18.48 7.13 -13.18
C PHE A 30 -18.10 8.60 -12.99
N ILE A 31 -17.26 8.89 -11.98
CA ILE A 31 -16.99 10.26 -11.52
C ILE A 31 -15.57 10.69 -11.87
N ASN A 32 -14.61 9.76 -11.97
CA ASN A 32 -13.20 10.08 -12.09
C ASN A 32 -12.71 9.94 -13.54
N PRO A 33 -12.05 10.95 -14.12
CA PRO A 33 -11.41 10.83 -15.43
C PRO A 33 -10.18 9.89 -15.45
N PHE A 34 -9.71 9.42 -14.27
CA PHE A 34 -8.57 8.50 -14.14
C PHE A 34 -9.01 7.09 -13.74
N PHE A 35 -8.30 6.07 -14.24
CA PHE A 35 -8.54 4.67 -13.87
C PHE A 35 -8.53 4.50 -12.33
N PRO A 36 -9.60 3.99 -11.70
CA PRO A 36 -9.72 3.95 -10.25
C PRO A 36 -8.93 2.81 -9.58
N THR A 37 -7.82 2.34 -10.14
CA THR A 37 -6.97 1.31 -9.53
C THR A 37 -6.08 1.86 -8.40
N GLN A 38 -6.53 2.92 -7.73
CA GLN A 38 -5.80 3.50 -6.61
C GLN A 38 -5.85 2.55 -5.41
N GLY A 39 -4.77 2.45 -4.66
CA GLY A 39 -4.73 1.69 -3.41
C GLY A 39 -5.71 2.24 -2.36
N ALA A 40 -5.88 1.49 -1.28
CA ALA A 40 -6.71 1.91 -0.14
C ALA A 40 -6.16 3.18 0.53
N LEU A 41 -4.82 3.34 0.54
CA LEU A 41 -4.10 4.34 1.30
C LEU A 41 -2.82 4.75 0.56
N TRP A 42 -2.39 6.00 0.75
CA TRP A 42 -1.00 6.39 0.45
C TRP A 42 -0.11 6.00 1.64
N THR A 43 0.67 4.93 1.47
CA THR A 43 1.46 4.32 2.55
C THR A 43 2.40 5.31 3.22
N GLY A 44 3.02 6.23 2.46
CA GLY A 44 3.94 7.23 3.00
C GLY A 44 3.32 8.11 4.08
N VAL A 45 2.22 8.81 3.75
CA VAL A 45 1.51 9.62 4.76
C VAL A 45 0.93 8.78 5.86
N HIS A 46 0.41 7.59 5.55
CA HIS A 46 -0.13 6.74 6.60
C HIS A 46 0.92 6.36 7.64
N VAL A 47 2.16 6.07 7.21
CA VAL A 47 3.28 5.77 8.13
C VAL A 47 3.65 7.00 8.96
N VAL A 48 3.74 8.19 8.35
CA VAL A 48 4.07 9.44 9.09
C VAL A 48 2.98 9.77 10.11
N VAL A 49 1.71 9.66 9.73
CA VAL A 49 0.58 9.89 10.63
C VAL A 49 0.56 8.85 11.74
N ALA A 50 0.78 7.57 11.41
CA ALA A 50 0.84 6.50 12.40
C ALA A 50 2.01 6.69 13.37
N ASP A 51 3.18 7.12 12.89
CA ASP A 51 4.34 7.40 13.74
C ASP A 51 4.07 8.56 14.70
N ARG A 52 3.49 9.66 14.21
CA ARG A 52 3.07 10.78 15.04
C ARG A 52 1.98 10.39 16.04
N TRP A 53 1.03 9.54 15.62
CA TRP A 53 -0.04 9.02 16.47
C TRP A 53 0.48 8.17 17.64
N LYS A 54 1.57 7.40 17.42
CA LYS A 54 2.24 6.62 18.47
C LYS A 54 2.90 7.49 19.55
N GLN A 55 3.22 8.75 19.26
CA GLN A 55 3.83 9.68 20.23
C GLN A 55 2.85 10.15 21.32
N GLY A 56 1.58 9.76 21.24
CA GLY A 56 0.59 9.90 22.30
C GLY A 56 -0.49 10.95 22.04
N GLN A 57 -1.49 11.01 22.91
CA GLN A 57 -2.68 11.86 22.76
C GLN A 57 -2.37 13.35 22.65
N LYS A 58 -1.33 13.83 23.36
CA LYS A 58 -0.89 15.23 23.28
C LYS A 58 -0.32 15.59 21.90
N ALA A 59 0.29 14.63 21.21
CA ALA A 59 0.87 14.82 19.89
C ALA A 59 -0.19 14.74 18.79
N MET A 60 -1.13 13.80 18.92
CA MET A 60 -2.23 13.60 18.00
C MET A 60 -3.41 12.96 18.73
N PRO A 61 -4.56 13.64 18.87
CA PRO A 61 -5.71 13.10 19.60
C PRO A 61 -6.25 11.80 18.98
N SER A 62 -6.46 11.78 17.66
CA SER A 62 -6.97 10.64 16.92
C SER A 62 -6.23 10.45 15.58
N ILE A 63 -6.07 9.20 15.14
CA ILE A 63 -5.52 8.91 13.81
C ILE A 63 -6.37 9.52 12.69
N PHE A 64 -7.69 9.64 12.90
CA PHE A 64 -8.61 10.24 11.93
C PHE A 64 -8.40 11.75 11.81
N ASP A 65 -8.00 12.43 12.88
CA ASP A 65 -7.67 13.87 12.83
C ASP A 65 -6.38 14.11 12.03
N GLY A 66 -5.41 13.21 12.15
CA GLY A 66 -4.17 13.23 11.36
C GLY A 66 -4.44 13.02 9.87
N ILE A 67 -5.25 12.03 9.52
CA ILE A 67 -5.64 11.78 8.12
C ILE A 67 -6.54 12.91 7.59
N GLY A 68 -7.49 13.36 8.38
CA GLY A 68 -8.42 14.43 8.02
C GLY A 68 -7.71 15.76 7.78
N SER A 69 -6.77 16.14 8.64
CA SER A 69 -5.96 17.36 8.46
C SER A 69 -5.08 17.29 7.20
N TYR A 70 -4.51 16.13 6.87
CA TYR A 70 -3.78 15.94 5.62
C TYR A 70 -4.67 16.23 4.39
N TYR A 71 -5.87 15.67 4.32
CA TYR A 71 -6.78 15.91 3.20
C TYR A 71 -7.36 17.32 3.20
N LEU A 72 -7.66 17.89 4.37
CA LEU A 72 -8.20 19.25 4.50
C LEU A 72 -7.17 20.33 4.19
N MET A 73 -5.87 20.06 4.39
CA MET A 73 -4.80 20.93 3.94
C MET A 73 -4.48 20.72 2.45
N GLY A 74 -4.53 19.47 1.97
CA GLY A 74 -4.14 19.10 0.61
C GLY A 74 -5.18 19.42 -0.47
N ILE A 75 -6.48 19.22 -0.23
CA ILE A 75 -7.52 19.35 -1.28
C ILE A 75 -7.95 20.81 -1.51
N PRO A 76 -8.30 21.62 -0.48
CA PRO A 76 -8.79 22.99 -0.69
C PRO A 76 -7.70 24.01 -1.03
N PHE A 77 -6.48 23.85 -0.49
CA PHE A 77 -5.41 24.84 -0.68
C PHE A 77 -4.72 24.71 -2.05
N LEU A 78 -4.59 23.48 -2.57
CA LEU A 78 -3.90 23.21 -3.83
C LEU A 78 -4.63 23.82 -5.05
N TYR A 79 -5.97 23.82 -5.05
CA TYR A 79 -6.78 24.39 -6.14
C TYR A 79 -6.71 25.93 -6.24
N PHE A 80 -6.51 26.64 -5.13
CA PHE A 80 -6.26 28.10 -5.16
C PHE A 80 -4.86 28.46 -5.66
N THR A 81 -3.97 27.47 -5.80
CA THR A 81 -2.55 27.66 -6.11
C THR A 81 -2.11 26.99 -7.41
N LEU A 82 -3.01 26.81 -8.40
CA LEU A 82 -2.62 26.35 -9.74
C LEU A 82 -1.32 26.99 -10.29
N PRO A 83 -1.08 28.32 -10.17
CA PRO A 83 0.20 28.92 -10.59
C PRO A 83 1.42 28.44 -9.79
N PHE A 84 1.25 28.10 -8.51
CA PHE A 84 2.29 27.53 -7.66
C PHE A 84 2.61 26.08 -8.04
N VAL A 85 1.59 25.27 -8.34
CA VAL A 85 1.78 23.89 -8.81
C VAL A 85 2.54 23.86 -10.13
N THR A 86 2.26 24.79 -11.06
CA THR A 86 3.02 24.91 -12.30
C THR A 86 4.48 25.30 -12.07
N LEU A 87 4.77 26.17 -11.09
CA LEU A 87 6.14 26.52 -10.70
C LEU A 87 6.88 25.32 -10.08
N MET A 88 6.16 24.48 -9.34
CA MET A 88 6.69 23.30 -8.65
C MET A 88 6.70 22.02 -9.51
N GLN A 89 6.28 22.06 -10.77
CA GLN A 89 6.31 20.91 -11.69
C GLN A 89 7.62 20.10 -11.64
N PRO A 90 8.83 20.71 -11.71
CA PRO A 90 10.08 19.94 -11.64
C PRO A 90 10.28 19.26 -10.28
N LEU A 91 9.81 19.85 -9.18
CA LEU A 91 9.90 19.25 -7.85
C LEU A 91 8.96 18.04 -7.71
N MET A 92 7.78 18.06 -8.35
CA MET A 92 6.84 16.95 -8.29
C MET A 92 7.40 15.67 -8.91
N VAL A 93 8.10 15.76 -10.06
CA VAL A 93 8.70 14.59 -10.72
C VAL A 93 9.77 13.95 -9.83
N MET A 94 10.59 14.78 -9.17
CA MET A 94 11.58 14.31 -8.19
C MET A 94 10.91 13.62 -7.00
N ALA A 95 9.87 14.24 -6.43
CA ALA A 95 9.14 13.69 -5.30
C ALA A 95 8.43 12.36 -5.62
N LEU A 96 7.83 12.25 -6.81
CA LEU A 96 7.19 11.01 -7.28
C LEU A 96 8.21 9.90 -7.47
N THR A 97 9.38 10.20 -8.05
CA THR A 97 10.46 9.23 -8.23
C THR A 97 10.94 8.67 -6.89
N LEU A 98 11.23 9.55 -5.92
CA LEU A 98 11.60 9.14 -4.57
C LEU A 98 10.49 8.31 -3.90
N THR A 99 9.23 8.71 -4.07
CA THR A 99 8.07 8.00 -3.52
C THR A 99 7.95 6.59 -4.09
N LEU A 100 8.11 6.42 -5.42
CA LEU A 100 8.04 5.12 -6.08
C LEU A 100 9.18 4.20 -5.65
N ILE A 101 10.40 4.71 -5.54
CA ILE A 101 11.57 3.94 -5.07
C ILE A 101 11.34 3.46 -3.64
N LEU A 102 10.95 4.36 -2.72
CA LEU A 102 10.71 4.01 -1.32
C LEU A 102 9.57 3.00 -1.17
N THR A 103 8.49 3.18 -1.94
CA THR A 103 7.35 2.25 -1.94
C THR A 103 7.77 0.88 -2.49
N GLY A 104 8.53 0.84 -3.59
CA GLY A 104 9.06 -0.40 -4.15
C GLY A 104 9.93 -1.16 -3.14
N PHE A 105 10.83 -0.45 -2.45
CA PHE A 105 11.65 -1.04 -1.40
C PHE A 105 10.81 -1.57 -0.21
N ALA A 106 9.84 -0.78 0.27
CA ALA A 106 8.97 -1.19 1.36
C ALA A 106 8.13 -2.43 0.99
N CYS A 107 7.59 -2.48 -0.24
CA CYS A 107 6.85 -3.63 -0.75
C CYS A 107 7.75 -4.88 -0.84
N ALA A 108 8.97 -4.75 -1.36
CA ALA A 108 9.92 -5.85 -1.42
C ALA A 108 10.31 -6.35 -0.02
N TYR A 109 10.57 -5.44 0.93
CA TYR A 109 10.90 -5.77 2.30
C TYR A 109 9.79 -6.56 3.00
N ILE A 110 8.53 -6.11 2.87
CA ILE A 110 7.38 -6.83 3.44
C ILE A 110 7.20 -8.18 2.73
N ALA A 111 7.33 -8.23 1.40
CA ALA A 111 7.19 -9.47 0.64
C ALA A 111 8.20 -10.53 1.10
N MET A 112 9.46 -10.17 1.36
CA MET A 112 10.47 -11.09 1.88
C MET A 112 10.19 -11.57 3.31
N SER A 113 9.31 -10.90 4.06
CA SER A 113 8.93 -11.31 5.43
C SER A 113 7.73 -12.26 5.49
N ILE A 114 7.06 -12.52 4.36
CA ILE A 114 5.87 -13.38 4.28
C ILE A 114 6.23 -14.88 4.20
N PRO A 115 7.17 -15.31 3.32
CA PRO A 115 7.59 -16.70 3.26
C PRO A 115 8.17 -17.18 4.59
N LYS A 116 7.81 -18.40 4.99
CA LYS A 116 8.34 -19.06 6.20
C LYS A 116 9.35 -20.14 5.86
N LYS A 117 9.29 -20.69 4.64
CA LYS A 117 10.17 -21.72 4.12
C LYS A 117 11.09 -21.17 3.04
N ASP A 118 12.25 -21.82 2.86
CA ASP A 118 13.19 -21.49 1.79
C ASP A 118 12.59 -21.77 0.40
N SER A 119 11.73 -22.79 0.28
CA SER A 119 10.97 -23.11 -0.93
C SER A 119 9.98 -22.01 -1.31
N GLU A 120 9.18 -21.53 -0.36
CA GLU A 120 8.24 -20.41 -0.55
C GLU A 120 8.99 -19.13 -0.96
N MET A 121 10.17 -18.88 -0.39
CA MET A 121 11.03 -17.74 -0.77
C MET A 121 11.55 -17.89 -2.20
N ALA A 122 12.02 -19.08 -2.59
CA ALA A 122 12.46 -19.35 -3.95
C ALA A 122 11.32 -19.16 -4.96
N THR A 123 10.12 -19.65 -4.65
CA THR A 123 8.90 -19.46 -5.44
C THR A 123 8.57 -17.96 -5.59
N ALA A 124 8.59 -17.20 -4.48
CA ALA A 124 8.34 -15.76 -4.51
C ALA A 124 9.35 -14.99 -5.39
N LEU A 125 10.64 -15.35 -5.32
CA LEU A 125 11.69 -14.75 -6.16
C LEU A 125 11.53 -15.09 -7.64
N LEU A 126 11.16 -16.33 -7.97
CA LEU A 126 10.86 -16.73 -9.34
C LEU A 126 9.67 -15.96 -9.91
N ILE A 127 8.61 -15.80 -9.13
CA ILE A 127 7.44 -14.99 -9.52
C ILE A 127 7.87 -13.55 -9.80
N ALA A 128 8.65 -12.94 -8.90
CA ALA A 128 9.15 -11.58 -9.07
C ALA A 128 10.00 -11.43 -10.35
N PHE A 129 10.86 -12.42 -10.65
CA PHE A 129 11.64 -12.46 -11.88
C PHE A 129 10.74 -12.47 -13.12
N PHE A 130 9.74 -13.37 -13.17
CA PHE A 130 8.82 -13.44 -14.31
C PHE A 130 7.97 -12.18 -14.47
N ILE A 131 7.52 -11.55 -13.38
CA ILE A 131 6.78 -10.28 -13.45
C ILE A 131 7.66 -9.14 -13.97
N THR A 132 8.97 -9.15 -13.66
CA THR A 132 9.90 -8.09 -14.04
C THR A 132 10.31 -8.17 -15.50
N PHE A 133 10.62 -9.38 -15.99
CA PHE A 133 11.14 -9.59 -17.35
C PHE A 133 10.07 -9.96 -18.38
N TYR A 134 8.92 -10.46 -17.94
CA TYR A 134 7.79 -10.80 -18.79
C TYR A 134 6.56 -9.97 -18.39
N SER A 135 5.45 -10.15 -19.11
CA SER A 135 4.20 -9.48 -18.77
C SER A 135 3.63 -9.99 -17.44
N ALA A 136 3.02 -9.08 -16.67
CA ALA A 136 2.45 -9.37 -15.35
C ALA A 136 1.50 -10.58 -15.31
N TRP A 137 0.71 -10.82 -16.37
CA TRP A 137 -0.19 -11.96 -16.43
C TRP A 137 0.55 -13.31 -16.49
N ILE A 138 1.72 -13.36 -17.16
CA ILE A 138 2.56 -14.57 -17.21
C ILE A 138 3.12 -14.86 -15.83
N GLY A 139 3.65 -13.84 -15.16
CA GLY A 139 4.14 -13.98 -13.79
C GLY A 139 3.05 -14.44 -12.82
N LEU A 140 1.82 -13.95 -12.98
CA LEU A 140 0.67 -14.39 -12.18
C LEU A 140 0.34 -15.88 -12.42
N VAL A 141 0.25 -16.30 -13.68
CA VAL A 141 -0.06 -17.70 -14.03
C VAL A 141 1.04 -18.65 -13.53
N VAL A 142 2.31 -18.30 -13.76
CA VAL A 142 3.45 -19.08 -13.27
C VAL A 142 3.43 -19.13 -11.75
N GLY A 143 3.11 -18.03 -11.06
CA GLY A 143 3.01 -18.01 -9.61
C GLY A 143 1.92 -18.91 -9.06
N ILE A 144 0.73 -18.92 -9.67
CA ILE A 144 -0.35 -19.84 -9.29
C ILE A 144 0.10 -21.30 -9.43
N ILE A 145 0.76 -21.64 -10.54
CA ILE A 145 1.26 -22.99 -10.80
C ILE A 145 2.31 -23.37 -9.74
N LEU A 146 3.34 -22.54 -9.55
CA LEU A 146 4.42 -22.84 -8.61
C LEU A 146 3.91 -22.96 -7.17
N SER A 147 3.04 -22.07 -6.71
CA SER A 147 2.48 -22.15 -5.36
C SER A 147 1.61 -23.40 -5.14
N LEU A 148 0.94 -23.90 -6.18
CA LEU A 148 0.16 -25.15 -6.06
C LEU A 148 1.03 -26.40 -6.05
N PHE A 149 2.05 -26.47 -6.92
CA PHE A 149 2.87 -27.67 -7.09
C PHE A 149 4.04 -27.78 -6.11
N VAL A 150 4.65 -26.65 -5.72
CA VAL A 150 5.83 -26.63 -4.83
C VAL A 150 5.37 -26.54 -3.38
N ASP A 151 4.64 -25.49 -3.02
CA ASP A 151 4.26 -25.26 -1.62
C ASP A 151 3.12 -26.19 -1.16
N GLY A 152 2.23 -26.58 -2.09
CA GLY A 152 1.14 -27.53 -1.83
C GLY A 152 1.63 -28.94 -1.51
N TYR A 153 2.58 -29.46 -2.29
CA TYR A 153 3.14 -30.81 -2.12
C TYR A 153 3.99 -30.93 -0.85
N GLU A 154 4.71 -29.87 -0.49
CA GLU A 154 5.57 -29.85 0.70
C GLU A 154 4.75 -29.82 2.01
N ARG A 155 3.52 -29.27 1.99
CA ARG A 155 2.59 -29.33 3.12
C ARG A 155 2.00 -30.74 3.33
N ASP A 156 1.84 -31.50 2.26
CA ASP A 156 1.36 -32.89 2.31
C ASP A 156 2.47 -33.89 2.66
N ALA A 157 3.75 -33.53 2.44
CA ALA A 157 4.91 -34.35 2.82
C ALA A 157 5.32 -34.23 4.29
N GLU A 158 4.89 -33.15 4.98
CA GLU A 158 5.13 -32.90 6.41
C GLU A 158 3.93 -33.27 7.32
N ALA A 159 2.80 -33.70 6.74
CA ALA A 159 1.59 -34.15 7.44
C ALA A 159 1.53 -35.69 7.57
#